data_AF-A0A7X0X9E5-F1
#
_entry.id   AF-A0A7X0X9E5-F1
#
_cell.length_a   1.000
_cell.length_b   1.000
_cell.length_c   1.000
_cell.angle_alpha   90.00
_cell.angle_beta   90.00
_cell.angle_gamma   90.00
#
_symmetry.space_group_name_H-M   'P 1'
#
loop_
_entity.id
_entity.type
_entity.pdbx_description
1 polymer ?
#
loop_
_entity_poly.entity_id
_entity_poly.type
_entity_poly.pdbx_seq_one_letter_code
_entity_poly.pdbx_strand_id
1 'polypeptide(L)'
;MRQFLKIEFKRVFKSKSFFLALALGMFIVIIQQITVARYYSPIEENVFLYLTGYDATGLGTNLYYLLLPCIVALAGADLLGEDRRSGLDIFSRIRGTDKQYYFSKSIVASVAGGVAFCLPLIVELCLLMLVYPSVPFDYFASEVPVVYGEMFGNVFYNSPLSYELIFLIIGFAYGGLFALFGILVSFFSSSKYVVLLSPLALYYGIWIVFSLVGYPEFSPFGFLTPKQAYPLNFQVIWMEFLLLFVVAIIGIAWSVKNEKS
;
A
#
# COMPACT_ATOMS: atom_id res chain seq x y z
N MET A 1 6.61 -4.30 -26.17
CA MET A 1 5.89 -4.17 -24.89
C MET A 1 5.84 -5.44 -24.03
N ARG A 2 5.15 -6.51 -24.44
CA ARG A 2 4.92 -7.71 -23.60
C ARG A 2 6.21 -8.39 -23.11
N GLN A 3 7.23 -8.47 -23.97
CA GLN A 3 8.53 -9.06 -23.59
C GLN A 3 9.29 -8.21 -22.57
N PHE A 4 9.32 -6.88 -22.74
CA PHE A 4 9.91 -5.94 -21.78
C PHE A 4 9.26 -6.04 -20.39
N LEU A 5 7.91 -6.03 -20.35
CA LEU A 5 7.17 -6.23 -19.10
C LEU A 5 7.54 -7.56 -18.42
N LYS A 6 7.58 -8.66 -19.17
CA LYS A 6 7.90 -9.98 -18.60
C LYS A 6 9.31 -10.04 -17.98
N ILE A 7 10.28 -9.39 -18.63
CA ILE A 7 11.66 -9.31 -18.13
C ILE A 7 11.73 -8.47 -16.85
N GLU A 8 11.15 -7.27 -16.88
CA GLU A 8 11.14 -6.37 -15.72
C GLU A 8 10.41 -7.00 -14.53
N PHE A 9 9.24 -7.61 -14.74
CA PHE A 9 8.54 -8.34 -13.68
C PHE A 9 9.41 -9.43 -13.05
N LYS A 10 10.05 -10.26 -13.88
CA LYS A 10 10.93 -11.33 -13.38
C LYS A 10 12.13 -10.77 -12.60
N ARG A 11 12.66 -9.61 -13.00
CA ARG A 11 13.75 -8.94 -12.31
C ARG A 11 13.30 -8.38 -10.95
N VAL A 12 12.19 -7.66 -10.91
CA VAL A 12 11.69 -7.00 -9.68
C VAL A 12 11.26 -8.00 -8.63
N PHE A 13 10.48 -9.01 -8.99
CA PHE A 13 10.04 -10.05 -8.06
C PHE A 13 11.18 -10.96 -7.56
N LYS A 14 12.37 -10.88 -8.16
CA LYS A 14 13.58 -11.55 -7.68
C LYS A 14 14.61 -10.61 -7.07
N SER A 15 14.29 -9.32 -6.99
CA SER A 15 15.22 -8.31 -6.47
C SER A 15 15.34 -8.42 -4.94
N LYS A 16 16.54 -8.12 -4.41
CA LYS A 16 16.77 -8.10 -2.96
C LYS A 16 15.88 -7.06 -2.26
N SER A 17 15.64 -5.92 -2.90
CA SER A 17 14.79 -4.84 -2.34
C SER A 17 13.34 -5.29 -2.18
N PHE A 18 12.79 -6.01 -3.16
CA PHE A 18 11.43 -6.57 -3.07
C PHE A 18 11.32 -7.63 -1.96
N PHE A 19 12.29 -8.53 -1.86
CA PHE A 19 12.32 -9.51 -0.77
C PHE A 19 12.47 -8.85 0.61
N LEU A 20 13.27 -7.79 0.71
CA LEU A 20 13.44 -7.03 1.96
C LEU A 20 12.14 -6.32 2.35
N ALA A 21 11.41 -5.73 1.39
CA ALA A 21 10.09 -5.16 1.63
C ALA A 21 9.10 -6.20 2.17
N LEU A 22 9.04 -7.38 1.54
CA LEU A 22 8.19 -8.48 2.01
C LEU A 22 8.61 -8.98 3.39
N ALA A 23 9.91 -9.14 3.65
CA ALA A 23 10.42 -9.56 4.94
C ALA A 23 10.04 -8.57 6.05
N LEU A 24 10.15 -7.26 5.79
CA LEU A 24 9.72 -6.22 6.73
C LEU A 24 8.21 -6.28 6.99
N GLY A 25 7.39 -6.41 5.94
CA GLY A 25 5.94 -6.54 6.10
C GLY A 25 5.54 -7.77 6.91
N MET A 26 6.14 -8.93 6.60
CA MET A 26 5.94 -10.17 7.35
C MET A 26 6.38 -10.06 8.80
N PHE A 27 7.52 -9.40 9.06
CA PHE A 27 8.03 -9.19 10.41
C PHE A 27 7.05 -8.36 11.26
N ILE A 28 6.46 -7.31 10.69
CA ILE A 28 5.48 -6.47 11.40
C ILE A 28 4.20 -7.26 11.70
N VAL A 29 3.71 -8.05 10.75
CA VAL A 29 2.58 -8.97 10.93
C VAL A 29 2.85 -9.97 12.07
N ILE A 30 4.06 -10.52 12.15
CA ILE A 30 4.43 -11.43 13.25
C ILE A 30 4.43 -10.68 14.59
N ILE A 31 4.94 -9.45 14.64
CA ILE A 31 4.88 -8.61 15.84
C ILE A 31 3.42 -8.37 16.27
N GLN A 32 2.52 -8.11 15.32
CA GLN A 32 1.09 -8.00 15.62
C GLN A 32 0.60 -9.25 16.35
N GLN A 33 0.90 -10.42 15.80
CA GLN A 33 0.42 -11.69 16.36
C GLN A 33 1.03 -12.06 17.72
N ILE A 34 2.21 -11.54 18.05
CA ILE A 34 2.82 -11.70 19.38
C ILE A 34 2.24 -10.71 20.40
N THR A 35 1.93 -9.49 19.96
CA THR A 35 1.53 -8.38 20.85
C THR A 35 0.03 -8.24 21.06
N VAL A 36 -0.78 -8.85 20.19
CA VAL A 36 -2.24 -8.79 20.27
C VAL A 36 -2.76 -9.39 21.58
N ALA A 37 -3.61 -8.63 22.28
CA ALA A 37 -4.16 -9.05 23.56
C ALA A 37 -5.37 -9.98 23.35
N ARG A 38 -5.11 -11.29 23.22
CA ARG A 38 -6.16 -12.31 22.97
C ARG A 38 -7.09 -12.57 24.17
N TYR A 39 -6.74 -12.08 25.36
CA TYR A 39 -7.44 -12.36 26.62
C TYR A 39 -8.55 -11.36 26.97
N TYR A 40 -8.77 -10.32 26.16
CA TYR A 40 -9.60 -9.19 26.56
C TYR A 40 -11.06 -9.20 26.10
N SER A 41 -11.47 -10.10 25.19
CA SER A 41 -12.84 -10.05 24.66
C SER A 41 -13.71 -11.19 25.22
N PRO A 42 -14.88 -10.89 25.82
CA PRO A 42 -15.87 -11.88 26.21
C PRO A 42 -16.65 -12.48 25.01
N ILE A 43 -16.29 -12.11 23.78
CA ILE A 43 -16.90 -12.57 22.53
C ILE A 43 -16.22 -13.85 22.03
N GLU A 44 -16.96 -14.66 21.27
CA GLU A 44 -16.39 -15.77 20.50
C GLU A 44 -15.20 -15.30 19.65
N GLU A 45 -14.08 -16.01 19.75
CA GLU A 45 -12.87 -15.67 19.01
C GLU A 45 -13.15 -15.61 17.50
N ASN A 46 -12.72 -14.54 16.83
CA ASN A 46 -12.95 -14.35 15.39
C ASN A 46 -11.69 -13.80 14.73
N VAL A 47 -11.39 -14.25 13.51
CA VAL A 47 -10.23 -13.83 12.70
C VAL A 47 -10.10 -12.30 12.64
N PHE A 48 -11.20 -11.59 12.40
CA PHE A 48 -11.20 -10.14 12.17
C PHE A 48 -10.98 -9.32 13.46
N LEU A 49 -11.03 -9.93 14.64
CA LEU A 49 -10.66 -9.26 15.89
C LEU A 49 -9.15 -9.14 16.06
N TYR A 50 -8.36 -10.01 15.42
CA TYR A 50 -6.91 -10.12 15.63
C TYR A 50 -6.06 -9.74 14.42
N LEU A 51 -6.69 -9.53 13.26
CA LEU A 51 -6.00 -9.19 12.02
C LEU A 51 -5.40 -7.78 12.08
N THR A 52 -4.18 -7.62 11.56
CA THR A 52 -3.55 -6.31 11.33
C THR A 52 -4.51 -5.40 10.56
N GLY A 53 -4.83 -4.23 11.12
CA GLY A 53 -5.78 -3.28 10.52
C GLY A 53 -7.11 -3.15 11.25
N TYR A 54 -7.49 -4.14 12.07
CA TYR A 54 -8.71 -4.12 12.90
C TYR A 54 -8.37 -4.01 14.38
N ASP A 55 -7.42 -4.83 14.84
CA ASP A 55 -6.99 -4.78 16.23
C ASP A 55 -6.21 -3.49 16.53
N ALA A 56 -6.50 -2.88 17.67
CA ALA A 56 -5.81 -1.69 18.18
C ALA A 56 -5.01 -1.96 19.46
N THR A 57 -5.01 -3.18 19.98
CA THR A 57 -4.25 -3.56 21.18
C THR A 57 -2.79 -3.87 20.85
N GLY A 58 -2.56 -4.54 19.72
CA GLY A 58 -1.26 -4.88 19.18
C GLY A 58 -0.54 -3.69 18.55
N LEU A 59 0.79 -3.73 18.60
CA LEU A 59 1.64 -2.68 18.02
C LEU A 59 1.74 -2.78 16.49
N GLY A 60 1.51 -3.97 15.94
CA GLY A 60 1.75 -4.27 14.54
C GLY A 60 0.81 -3.55 13.58
N THR A 61 -0.48 -3.35 13.92
CA THR A 61 -1.41 -2.54 13.12
C THR A 61 -0.86 -1.14 12.89
N ASN A 62 -0.57 -0.41 13.97
CA ASN A 62 -0.05 0.95 13.86
C ASN A 62 1.29 0.99 13.13
N LEU A 63 2.20 0.06 13.42
CA LEU A 63 3.50 -0.02 12.75
C LEU A 63 3.39 -0.31 11.26
N TYR A 64 2.46 -1.17 10.85
CA TYR A 64 2.29 -1.57 9.45
C TYR A 64 1.86 -0.38 8.60
N TYR A 65 0.82 0.34 9.02
CA TYR A 65 0.32 1.51 8.30
C TYR A 65 1.25 2.73 8.43
N LEU A 66 1.99 2.86 9.55
CA LEU A 66 3.05 3.85 9.72
C LEU A 66 4.20 3.66 8.71
N LEU A 67 4.65 2.42 8.52
CA LEU A 67 5.79 2.06 7.66
C LEU A 67 5.38 1.67 6.23
N LEU A 68 4.08 1.66 5.93
CA LEU A 68 3.53 1.32 4.61
C LEU A 68 4.26 2.01 3.46
N PRO A 69 4.49 3.35 3.49
CA PRO A 69 5.16 4.02 2.38
C PRO A 69 6.60 3.54 2.18
N CYS A 70 7.30 3.15 3.26
CA CYS A 70 8.67 2.62 3.17
C CYS A 70 8.70 1.22 2.56
N ILE A 71 7.78 0.33 2.98
CA ILE A 71 7.66 -1.03 2.44
C ILE A 71 7.40 -0.96 0.93
N VAL A 72 6.44 -0.13 0.54
CA VAL A 72 6.07 0.09 -0.86
C VAL A 72 7.22 0.73 -1.66
N ALA A 73 7.89 1.73 -1.10
CA ALA A 73 9.02 2.39 -1.77
C ALA A 73 10.17 1.41 -2.03
N LEU A 74 10.50 0.56 -1.06
CA LEU A 74 11.54 -0.47 -1.20
C LEU A 74 11.20 -1.49 -2.29
N ALA A 75 9.90 -1.77 -2.49
CA ALA A 75 9.45 -2.73 -3.49
C ALA A 75 9.53 -2.21 -4.93
N GLY A 76 9.22 -0.92 -5.15
CA GLY A 76 8.99 -0.41 -6.51
C GLY A 76 9.52 0.99 -6.85
N ALA A 77 9.81 1.86 -5.88
CA ALA A 77 10.13 3.27 -6.15
C ALA A 77 11.50 3.45 -6.82
N ASP A 78 12.51 2.69 -6.41
CA ASP A 78 13.91 2.86 -6.84
C ASP A 78 14.24 2.14 -8.17
N LEU A 79 13.24 1.58 -8.86
CA LEU A 79 13.46 0.81 -10.11
C LEU A 79 14.02 1.63 -11.26
N LEU A 80 13.70 2.92 -11.31
CA LEU A 80 14.27 3.83 -12.31
C LEU A 80 15.64 4.36 -11.86
N GLY A 81 15.77 4.71 -10.57
CA GLY A 81 17.03 5.17 -9.99
C GLY A 81 18.14 4.11 -10.09
N GLU A 82 17.82 2.84 -9.85
CA GLU A 82 18.77 1.72 -9.97
C GLU A 82 19.30 1.57 -11.39
N ASP A 83 18.44 1.68 -12.39
CA ASP A 83 18.83 1.56 -13.79
C ASP A 83 19.75 2.71 -14.22
N ARG A 84 19.48 3.94 -13.80
CA ARG A 84 20.35 5.08 -14.10
C ARG A 84 21.70 4.98 -13.44
N ARG A 85 21.75 4.54 -12.17
CA ARG A 85 23.02 4.35 -11.44
C ARG A 85 23.87 3.22 -12.02
N SER A 86 23.24 2.23 -12.63
CA SER A 86 23.92 1.09 -13.29
C SER A 86 24.18 1.31 -14.78
N GLY A 87 23.67 2.39 -15.38
CA GLY A 87 23.73 2.65 -16.82
C GLY A 87 22.88 1.68 -17.68
N LEU A 88 22.02 0.87 -17.06
CA LEU A 88 21.13 -0.07 -17.74
C LEU A 88 19.99 0.64 -18.48
N ASP A 89 19.69 1.88 -18.07
CA ASP A 89 18.70 2.74 -18.73
C ASP A 89 19.07 2.99 -20.20
N ILE A 90 20.33 3.30 -20.50
CA ILE A 90 20.82 3.58 -21.86
C ILE A 90 20.63 2.34 -22.76
N PHE A 91 21.07 1.16 -22.31
CA PHE A 91 20.93 -0.08 -23.08
C PHE A 91 19.47 -0.47 -23.31
N SER A 92 18.61 -0.23 -22.32
CA SER A 92 17.19 -0.55 -22.40
C SER A 92 16.45 0.39 -23.36
N ARG A 93 16.85 1.67 -23.38
CA ARG A 93 16.31 2.68 -24.30
C ARG A 93 16.77 2.45 -25.74
N ILE A 94 18.03 2.05 -25.97
CA ILE A 94 18.55 1.74 -27.32
C ILE A 94 17.85 0.53 -27.94
N ARG A 95 17.55 -0.50 -27.13
CA ARG A 95 16.86 -1.72 -27.60
C ARG A 95 15.35 -1.53 -27.80
N GLY A 96 14.79 -0.43 -27.32
CA GLY A 96 13.35 -0.19 -27.27
C GLY A 96 12.98 1.23 -27.68
N THR A 97 11.79 1.65 -27.26
CA THR A 97 11.40 3.07 -27.34
C THR A 97 11.28 3.61 -25.92
N ASP A 98 11.68 4.86 -25.71
CA ASP A 98 11.62 5.51 -24.39
C ASP A 98 10.24 5.39 -23.74
N LYS A 99 9.17 5.60 -24.52
CA LYS A 99 7.79 5.48 -24.03
C LYS A 99 7.49 4.09 -23.49
N GLN A 100 7.97 3.05 -24.19
CA GLN A 100 7.75 1.67 -23.76
C GLN A 100 8.52 1.34 -22.49
N TYR A 101 9.74 1.87 -22.34
CA TYR A 101 10.59 1.69 -21.16
C TYR A 101 9.98 2.32 -19.89
N TYR A 102 9.63 3.61 -19.95
CA TYR A 102 9.07 4.31 -18.78
C TYR A 102 7.68 3.77 -18.39
N PHE A 103 6.85 3.42 -19.38
CA PHE A 103 5.55 2.83 -19.11
C PHE A 103 5.67 1.43 -18.49
N SER A 104 6.58 0.58 -19.00
CA SER A 104 6.80 -0.74 -18.41
C SER A 104 7.29 -0.64 -16.97
N LYS A 105 8.20 0.29 -16.68
CA LYS A 105 8.67 0.53 -15.31
C LYS A 105 7.58 1.01 -14.38
N SER A 106 6.76 1.95 -14.84
CA SER A 106 5.65 2.49 -14.06
C SER A 106 4.65 1.38 -13.67
N ILE A 107 4.27 0.52 -14.63
CA ILE A 107 3.40 -0.63 -14.34
C ILE A 107 4.04 -1.60 -13.36
N VAL A 108 5.29 -1.99 -13.59
CA VAL A 108 5.96 -2.99 -12.75
C VAL A 108 6.15 -2.46 -11.33
N ALA A 109 6.51 -1.19 -11.17
CA ALA A 109 6.62 -0.55 -9.87
C ALA A 109 5.28 -0.46 -9.14
N SER A 110 4.21 -0.07 -9.84
CA SER A 110 2.88 0.00 -9.27
C SER A 110 2.40 -1.37 -8.78
N VAL A 111 2.61 -2.42 -9.58
CA VAL A 111 2.24 -3.77 -9.18
C VAL A 111 3.14 -4.28 -8.05
N ALA A 112 4.44 -4.03 -8.09
CA ALA A 112 5.36 -4.44 -7.03
C ALA A 112 5.03 -3.76 -5.69
N GLY A 113 4.71 -2.46 -5.70
CA GLY A 113 4.28 -1.71 -4.53
C GLY A 113 2.97 -2.25 -3.95
N GLY A 114 1.96 -2.47 -4.79
CA GLY A 114 0.69 -3.05 -4.37
C GLY A 114 0.84 -4.48 -3.81
N VAL A 115 1.64 -5.34 -4.45
CA VAL A 115 1.90 -6.69 -3.94
C VAL A 115 2.66 -6.66 -2.62
N ALA A 116 3.64 -5.76 -2.46
CA ALA A 116 4.39 -5.65 -1.21
C ALA A 116 3.50 -5.23 -0.02
N PHE A 117 2.46 -4.44 -0.28
CA PHE A 117 1.42 -4.12 0.71
C PHE A 117 0.47 -5.30 0.95
N CYS A 118 -0.11 -5.91 -0.09
CA CYS A 118 -1.14 -6.93 0.13
C CYS A 118 -0.60 -8.26 0.64
N LEU A 119 0.58 -8.69 0.17
CA LEU A 119 1.04 -10.07 0.40
C LEU A 119 1.22 -10.40 1.88
N PRO A 120 1.86 -9.55 2.72
CA PRO A 120 1.96 -9.82 4.15
C PRO A 120 0.60 -9.98 4.84
N LEU A 121 -0.37 -9.10 4.53
CA LEU A 121 -1.72 -9.12 5.12
C LEU A 121 -2.52 -10.34 4.65
N ILE A 122 -2.41 -10.74 3.39
CA ILE A 122 -3.05 -11.96 2.87
C ILE A 122 -2.49 -13.21 3.56
N VAL A 123 -1.17 -13.27 3.76
CA VAL A 123 -0.54 -14.39 4.46
C VAL A 123 -1.02 -14.44 5.92
N GLU A 124 -1.10 -13.30 6.59
CA GLU A 124 -1.67 -13.20 7.94
C GLU A 124 -3.11 -13.72 8.01
N LEU A 125 -3.97 -13.23 7.11
CA LEU A 125 -5.37 -13.62 7.03
C LEU A 125 -5.52 -15.13 6.85
N CYS A 126 -4.75 -15.72 5.92
CA CYS A 126 -4.74 -17.16 5.70
C CYS A 126 -4.29 -17.94 6.95
N LEU A 127 -3.26 -17.47 7.66
CA LEU A 127 -2.78 -18.13 8.88
C LEU A 127 -3.80 -18.04 10.01
N LEU A 128 -4.47 -16.89 10.18
CA LEU A 128 -5.51 -16.73 11.20
C LEU A 128 -6.76 -17.55 10.91
N MET A 129 -7.17 -17.67 9.64
CA MET A 129 -8.30 -18.52 9.24
C MET A 129 -8.08 -20.01 9.52
N LEU A 130 -6.83 -20.46 9.72
CA LEU A 130 -6.54 -21.84 10.14
C LEU A 130 -6.76 -22.07 11.64
N VAL A 131 -6.77 -21.00 12.44
CA VAL A 131 -6.84 -21.06 13.90
C VAL A 131 -8.19 -20.60 14.43
N TYR A 132 -8.75 -19.53 13.84
CA TYR A 132 -9.95 -18.87 14.30
C TYR A 132 -11.09 -18.97 13.26
N PRO A 133 -12.35 -18.99 13.72
CA PRO A 133 -13.50 -18.99 12.82
C PRO A 133 -13.70 -17.61 12.17
N SER A 134 -14.24 -17.60 10.96
CA SER A 134 -14.56 -16.39 10.17
C SER A 134 -16.07 -16.12 10.11
N VAL A 135 -16.74 -16.15 11.26
CA VAL A 135 -18.19 -15.97 11.34
C VAL A 135 -18.59 -14.49 11.16
N PRO A 136 -19.77 -14.21 10.56
CA PRO A 136 -20.33 -12.86 10.55
C PRO A 136 -20.57 -12.32 11.96
N PHE A 137 -20.40 -11.02 12.15
CA PHE A 137 -20.68 -10.37 13.44
C PHE A 137 -22.16 -10.06 13.59
N ASP A 138 -22.67 -10.12 14.83
CA ASP A 138 -24.00 -9.59 15.16
C ASP A 138 -23.94 -8.06 15.28
N TYR A 139 -25.00 -7.39 14.81
CA TYR A 139 -25.16 -5.94 14.87
C TYR A 139 -25.18 -5.39 16.31
N PHE A 140 -25.63 -6.21 17.27
CA PHE A 140 -25.77 -5.80 18.68
C PHE A 140 -24.58 -6.19 19.57
N ALA A 141 -23.53 -6.79 19.00
CA ALA A 141 -22.34 -7.14 19.76
C ALA A 141 -21.60 -5.87 20.24
N SER A 142 -21.16 -5.86 21.49
CA SER A 142 -20.59 -4.67 22.15
C SER A 142 -19.15 -4.35 21.74
N GLU A 143 -18.44 -5.27 21.09
CA GLU A 143 -17.05 -5.07 20.64
C GLU A 143 -16.88 -5.57 19.19
N VAL A 144 -17.36 -4.77 18.24
CA VAL A 144 -17.15 -5.03 16.81
C VAL A 144 -16.08 -4.08 16.28
N PRO A 145 -15.11 -4.55 15.46
CA PRO A 145 -14.04 -3.70 14.91
C PRO A 145 -14.54 -2.52 14.08
N VAL A 146 -15.68 -2.68 13.39
CA VAL A 146 -16.29 -1.69 12.51
C VAL A 146 -17.70 -1.42 13.01
N VAL A 147 -18.05 -0.15 13.20
CA VAL A 147 -19.36 0.26 13.71
C VAL A 147 -20.40 0.24 12.61
N TYR A 148 -21.65 -0.13 12.93
CA TYR A 148 -22.76 -0.09 11.98
C TYR A 148 -23.04 1.35 11.50
N GLY A 149 -23.03 1.56 10.18
CA GLY A 149 -23.18 2.86 9.54
C GLY A 149 -21.90 3.41 8.90
N GLU A 150 -20.74 2.82 9.25
CA GLU A 150 -19.45 3.13 8.62
C GLU A 150 -19.39 2.68 7.15
N MET A 151 -18.39 3.15 6.40
CA MET A 151 -18.26 2.85 4.97
C MET A 151 -18.20 1.35 4.74
N PHE A 152 -19.07 0.80 3.88
CA PHE A 152 -19.20 -0.64 3.66
C PHE A 152 -19.52 -1.48 4.92
N GLY A 153 -20.02 -0.88 6.00
CA GLY A 153 -20.40 -1.60 7.22
C GLY A 153 -21.38 -2.74 6.93
N ASN A 154 -22.38 -2.53 6.07
CA ASN A 154 -23.31 -3.59 5.66
C ASN A 154 -22.59 -4.80 5.02
N VAL A 155 -21.49 -4.57 4.29
CA VAL A 155 -20.67 -5.66 3.71
C VAL A 155 -19.88 -6.36 4.80
N PHE A 156 -19.36 -5.63 5.79
CA PHE A 156 -18.64 -6.22 6.93
C PHE A 156 -19.54 -7.16 7.74
N TYR A 157 -20.76 -6.76 8.08
CA TYR A 157 -21.68 -7.60 8.87
C TYR A 157 -22.21 -8.82 8.10
N ASN A 158 -22.42 -8.72 6.78
CA ASN A 158 -22.91 -9.86 5.99
C ASN A 158 -21.80 -10.80 5.52
N SER A 159 -20.66 -10.24 5.11
CA SER A 159 -19.53 -10.97 4.55
C SER A 159 -18.20 -10.28 4.90
N PRO A 160 -17.66 -10.47 6.11
CA PRO A 160 -16.44 -9.81 6.57
C PRO A 160 -15.24 -10.02 5.64
N LEU A 161 -15.13 -11.20 5.02
CA LEU A 161 -14.05 -11.51 4.07
C LEU A 161 -14.13 -10.64 2.80
N SER A 162 -15.32 -10.38 2.28
CA SER A 162 -15.52 -9.49 1.13
C SER A 162 -15.11 -8.05 1.46
N TYR A 163 -15.40 -7.61 2.69
CA TYR A 163 -15.00 -6.30 3.17
C TYR A 163 -13.47 -6.17 3.23
N GLU A 164 -12.78 -7.19 3.77
CA GLU A 164 -11.31 -7.20 3.80
C GLU A 164 -10.70 -7.18 2.40
N LEU A 165 -11.28 -7.93 1.45
CA LEU A 165 -10.84 -7.90 0.05
C LEU A 165 -11.00 -6.51 -0.59
N ILE A 166 -12.06 -5.77 -0.26
CA ILE A 166 -12.24 -4.39 -0.74
C ILE A 166 -11.11 -3.49 -0.24
N PHE A 167 -10.78 -3.56 1.06
CA PHE A 167 -9.69 -2.76 1.63
C PHE A 167 -8.32 -3.18 1.09
N LEU A 168 -8.09 -4.48 0.84
CA LEU A 168 -6.87 -4.94 0.17
C LEU A 168 -6.75 -4.40 -1.26
N ILE A 169 -7.85 -4.30 -2.02
CA ILE A 169 -7.84 -3.72 -3.36
C ILE A 169 -7.53 -2.21 -3.30
N ILE A 170 -8.13 -1.49 -2.35
CA ILE A 170 -7.86 -0.05 -2.14
C ILE A 170 -6.38 0.14 -1.77
N GLY A 171 -5.88 -0.64 -0.81
CA GLY A 171 -4.48 -0.58 -0.39
C GLY A 171 -3.50 -1.01 -1.48
N PHE A 172 -3.85 -1.97 -2.33
CA PHE A 172 -3.07 -2.32 -3.53
C PHE A 172 -2.92 -1.10 -4.46
N ALA A 173 -4.03 -0.39 -4.71
CA ALA A 173 -4.04 0.78 -5.57
C ALA A 173 -3.17 1.91 -4.99
N TYR A 174 -3.31 2.21 -3.70
CA TYR A 174 -2.50 3.23 -3.02
C TYR A 174 -1.01 2.83 -2.92
N GLY A 175 -0.71 1.57 -2.64
CA GLY A 175 0.67 1.05 -2.70
C GLY A 175 1.27 1.20 -4.09
N GLY A 176 0.49 0.93 -5.14
CA GLY A 176 0.95 1.18 -6.50
C GLY A 176 1.21 2.65 -6.80
N LEU A 177 0.31 3.53 -6.35
CA LEU A 177 0.40 4.98 -6.52
C LEU A 177 1.63 5.56 -5.81
N PHE A 178 1.90 5.17 -4.56
CA PHE A 178 3.09 5.62 -3.84
C PHE A 178 4.40 5.17 -4.50
N ALA A 179 4.44 3.97 -5.07
CA ALA A 179 5.57 3.53 -5.87
C ALA A 179 5.76 4.36 -7.16
N LEU A 180 4.66 4.77 -7.81
CA LEU A 180 4.70 5.68 -8.98
C LEU A 180 5.24 7.06 -8.63
N PHE A 181 4.87 7.62 -7.47
CA PHE A 181 5.45 8.88 -6.98
C PHE A 181 6.95 8.76 -6.74
N GLY A 182 7.41 7.62 -6.20
CA GLY A 182 8.84 7.34 -6.08
C GLY A 182 9.57 7.36 -7.43
N ILE A 183 8.97 6.78 -8.48
CA ILE A 183 9.50 6.88 -9.85
C ILE A 183 9.54 8.33 -10.33
N LEU A 184 8.48 9.11 -10.10
CA LEU A 184 8.42 10.51 -10.50
C LEU A 184 9.61 11.29 -9.90
N VAL A 185 9.88 11.10 -8.60
CA VAL A 185 10.97 11.76 -7.89
C VAL A 185 12.34 11.28 -8.38
N SER A 186 12.44 10.04 -8.86
CA SER A 186 13.66 9.51 -9.49
C SER A 186 14.07 10.29 -10.75
N PHE A 187 13.14 11.02 -11.40
CA PHE A 187 13.50 11.91 -12.51
C PHE A 187 14.32 13.13 -12.05
N PHE A 188 14.04 13.63 -10.84
CA PHE A 188 14.61 14.87 -10.32
C PHE A 188 15.82 14.64 -9.41
N SER A 189 15.93 13.45 -8.80
CA SER A 189 17.01 13.12 -7.87
C SER A 189 17.71 11.82 -8.24
N SER A 190 19.03 11.84 -8.26
CA SER A 190 19.88 10.65 -8.42
C SER A 190 20.08 9.87 -7.12
N SER A 191 19.76 10.49 -5.97
CA SER A 191 19.96 9.89 -4.65
C SER A 191 18.89 8.84 -4.34
N LYS A 192 19.33 7.60 -4.10
CA LYS A 192 18.47 6.47 -3.69
C LYS A 192 17.62 6.80 -2.45
N TYR A 193 18.21 7.47 -1.47
CA TYR A 193 17.51 7.77 -0.22
C TYR A 193 16.37 8.77 -0.41
N VAL A 194 16.57 9.78 -1.27
CA VAL A 194 15.52 10.77 -1.57
C VAL A 194 14.34 10.10 -2.26
N VAL A 195 14.61 9.21 -3.22
CA VAL A 195 13.57 8.43 -3.91
C VAL A 195 12.79 7.57 -2.93
N LEU A 196 13.46 6.86 -2.03
CA LEU A 196 12.82 5.96 -1.06
C LEU A 196 12.02 6.70 0.02
N LEU A 197 12.47 7.89 0.45
CA LEU A 197 11.77 8.69 1.46
C LEU A 197 10.62 9.50 0.87
N SER A 198 10.58 9.68 -0.45
CA SER A 198 9.57 10.52 -1.08
C SER A 198 8.12 10.05 -0.89
N PRO A 199 7.78 8.75 -0.95
CA PRO A 199 6.40 8.32 -0.73
C PRO A 199 6.00 8.48 0.75
N LEU A 200 6.96 8.35 1.66
CA LEU A 200 6.76 8.64 3.08
C LEU A 200 6.46 10.12 3.31
N ALA A 201 7.26 11.01 2.71
CA ALA A 201 7.06 12.45 2.81
C ALA A 201 5.68 12.88 2.26
N LEU A 202 5.24 12.27 1.15
CA LEU A 202 3.92 12.52 0.57
C LEU A 202 2.80 12.01 1.49
N TYR A 203 2.91 10.77 1.98
CA TYR A 203 1.92 10.16 2.86
C TYR A 203 1.70 10.96 4.15
N TYR A 204 2.78 11.32 4.86
CA TYR A 204 2.68 12.13 6.07
C TYR A 204 2.38 13.59 5.79
N GLY A 205 2.87 14.15 4.68
CA GLY A 205 2.58 15.52 4.29
C GLY A 205 1.08 15.74 4.10
N ILE A 206 0.42 14.80 3.41
CA ILE A 206 -1.04 14.79 3.24
C ILE A 206 -1.74 14.69 4.59
N TRP A 207 -1.32 13.75 5.45
CA TRP A 207 -1.89 13.59 6.78
C TRP A 207 -1.76 14.86 7.64
N ILE A 208 -0.60 15.51 7.66
CA ILE A 208 -0.38 16.73 8.43
C ILE A 208 -1.27 17.87 7.91
N VAL A 209 -1.31 18.09 6.60
CA VAL A 209 -2.12 19.17 6.01
C VAL A 209 -3.59 18.98 6.34
N PHE A 210 -4.14 17.79 6.12
CA PHE A 210 -5.55 17.53 6.42
C PHE A 210 -5.89 17.54 7.90
N SER A 211 -4.97 17.06 8.76
CA SER A 211 -5.14 17.14 10.21
C SER A 211 -5.16 18.59 10.71
N LEU A 212 -4.34 19.48 10.14
CA LEU A 212 -4.33 20.90 10.48
C LEU A 212 -5.60 21.63 10.03
N VAL A 213 -6.19 21.22 8.91
CA VAL A 213 -7.47 21.78 8.42
C VAL A 213 -8.67 21.19 9.18
N GLY A 214 -8.48 20.11 9.93
CA GLY A 214 -9.50 19.47 10.77
C GLY A 214 -10.25 18.32 10.10
N TYR A 215 -9.74 17.78 8.99
CA TYR A 215 -10.33 16.64 8.26
C TYR A 215 -9.34 15.47 8.09
N PRO A 216 -8.81 14.88 9.19
CA PRO A 216 -7.84 13.78 9.12
C PRO A 216 -8.37 12.54 8.35
N GLU A 217 -9.69 12.38 8.23
CA GLU A 217 -10.35 11.32 7.46
C GLU A 217 -10.01 11.33 5.96
N PHE A 218 -9.57 12.47 5.42
CA PHE A 218 -9.21 12.61 4.00
C PHE A 218 -7.75 12.25 3.73
N SER A 219 -7.06 11.66 4.70
CA SER A 219 -5.67 11.24 4.54
C SER A 219 -5.56 9.73 4.37
N PRO A 220 -4.64 9.23 3.53
CA PRO A 220 -4.40 7.79 3.38
C PRO A 220 -3.99 7.11 4.69
N PHE A 221 -3.47 7.86 5.66
CA PHE A 221 -3.23 7.36 7.00
C PHE A 221 -4.52 7.02 7.75
N GLY A 222 -5.57 7.84 7.61
CA GLY A 222 -6.84 7.64 8.30
C GLY A 222 -7.74 6.58 7.66
N PHE A 223 -7.79 6.50 6.32
CA PHE A 223 -8.76 5.63 5.64
C PHE A 223 -8.24 4.27 5.16
N LEU A 224 -6.92 4.04 5.12
CA LEU A 224 -6.39 2.74 4.68
C LEU A 224 -6.56 1.63 5.73
N THR A 225 -6.79 1.99 6.99
CA THR A 225 -7.05 1.04 8.07
C THR A 225 -8.51 0.55 8.04
N PRO A 226 -8.77 -0.77 7.91
CA PRO A 226 -10.12 -1.34 7.85
C PRO A 226 -10.99 -1.07 9.07
N LYS A 227 -10.41 -0.83 10.25
CA LYS A 227 -11.15 -0.45 11.47
C LYS A 227 -11.99 0.83 11.31
N GLN A 228 -11.57 1.75 10.44
CA GLN A 228 -12.14 3.09 10.27
C GLN A 228 -12.13 3.89 11.58
N ALA A 229 -11.06 4.65 11.81
CA ALA A 229 -10.97 5.54 12.98
C ALA A 229 -11.87 6.79 12.86
N TYR A 230 -12.34 7.08 11.65
CA TYR A 230 -13.15 8.25 11.30
C TYR A 230 -14.26 7.84 10.34
N PRO A 231 -15.37 8.58 10.27
CA PRO A 231 -16.43 8.30 9.31
C PRO A 231 -15.92 8.48 7.88
N LEU A 232 -15.76 7.38 7.15
CA LEU A 232 -15.20 7.39 5.81
C LEU A 232 -16.27 7.57 4.73
N ASN A 233 -15.89 8.23 3.64
CA ASN A 233 -16.68 8.27 2.42
C ASN A 233 -15.84 7.81 1.24
N PHE A 234 -16.31 6.76 0.57
CA PHE A 234 -15.68 6.18 -0.61
C PHE A 234 -15.38 7.22 -1.68
N GLN A 235 -16.28 8.19 -1.89
CA GLN A 235 -16.09 9.23 -2.89
C GLN A 235 -14.82 10.05 -2.64
N VAL A 236 -14.48 10.31 -1.38
CA VAL A 236 -13.28 11.09 -1.04
C VAL A 236 -12.02 10.29 -1.33
N ILE A 237 -12.00 9.01 -0.95
CA ILE A 237 -10.89 8.07 -1.23
C ILE A 237 -10.63 7.99 -2.74
N TRP A 238 -11.69 7.93 -3.56
CA TRP A 238 -11.54 7.91 -5.02
C TRP A 238 -11.07 9.23 -5.60
N MET A 239 -11.60 10.36 -5.13
CA MET A 239 -11.22 11.68 -5.61
C MET A 239 -9.75 11.97 -5.32
N GLU A 240 -9.27 11.64 -4.12
CA GLU A 240 -7.86 11.78 -3.77
C GLU A 240 -6.98 10.86 -4.62
N PHE A 241 -7.37 9.58 -4.75
CA PHE A 241 -6.65 8.63 -5.60
C PHE A 241 -6.51 9.14 -7.04
N LEU A 242 -7.60 9.62 -7.64
CA LEU A 242 -7.60 10.17 -9.00
C LEU A 242 -6.71 11.40 -9.11
N LEU A 243 -6.78 12.33 -8.16
CA LEU A 243 -5.95 13.53 -8.16
C LEU A 243 -4.47 13.17 -8.10
N LEU A 244 -4.07 12.33 -7.16
CA LEU A 244 -2.69 11.90 -7.00
C LEU A 244 -2.21 11.09 -8.21
N PHE A 245 -3.05 10.22 -8.76
CA PHE A 245 -2.73 9.43 -9.94
C PHE A 245 -2.51 10.31 -11.19
N VAL A 246 -3.37 11.31 -11.40
CA VAL A 246 -3.24 12.28 -12.49
C VAL A 246 -1.95 13.09 -12.33
N VAL A 247 -1.65 13.58 -11.12
CA VAL A 247 -0.39 14.30 -10.84
C VAL A 247 0.83 13.43 -11.14
N ALA A 248 0.82 12.16 -10.72
CA ALA A 248 1.92 11.24 -10.98
C ALA A 248 2.12 11.00 -12.49
N ILE A 249 1.05 10.73 -13.24
CA ILE A 249 1.14 10.46 -14.68
C ILE A 249 1.56 11.70 -15.47
N ILE A 250 0.95 12.87 -15.20
CA ILE A 250 1.31 14.11 -15.89
C ILE A 250 2.76 14.47 -15.58
N GLY A 251 3.17 14.34 -14.31
CA GLY A 251 4.55 14.56 -13.90
C GLY A 251 5.52 13.64 -14.65
N ILE A 252 5.23 12.35 -14.74
CA ILE A 252 6.09 11.39 -15.46
C ILE A 252 6.12 11.74 -16.96
N ALA A 253 4.97 12.03 -17.57
CA ALA A 253 4.90 12.38 -18.98
C ALA A 253 5.67 13.66 -19.31
N TRP A 254 5.61 14.67 -18.43
CA TRP A 254 6.37 15.91 -18.55
C TRP A 254 7.88 15.67 -18.39
N SER A 255 8.30 14.91 -17.38
CA SER A 255 9.71 14.58 -17.15
C SER A 255 10.32 13.79 -18.32
N VAL A 256 9.57 12.84 -18.88
CA VAL A 256 10.00 12.05 -20.06
C VAL A 256 10.13 12.93 -21.31
N LYS A 257 9.36 14.01 -21.42
CA LYS A 257 9.49 14.97 -22.52
C LYS A 257 10.73 15.84 -22.37
N ASN A 258 11.04 16.30 -21.16
CA ASN A 258 12.20 17.15 -20.90
C ASN A 258 13.53 16.42 -21.02
N GLU A 259 13.58 15.11 -20.75
CA GLU A 259 14.81 14.32 -21.00
C GLU A 259 15.19 14.19 -22.48
N LYS A 260 14.31 14.63 -23.40
CA LYS A 260 14.57 14.60 -24.84
C LYS A 260 15.06 15.92 -25.41
N SER A 261 15.01 17.02 -24.65
CA SER A 261 15.55 18.33 -25.05
C SER A 261 16.96 18.50 -24.51
#